data_AF-A0A4P5TLA1-F1
#
_entry.id   AF-A0A4P5TLA1-F1
#
_cell.length_a   1.000
_cell.length_b   1.000
_cell.length_c   1.000
_cell.angle_alpha   90.00
_cell.angle_beta   90.00
_cell.angle_gamma   90.00
#
_symmetry.space_group_name_H-M   'P 1'
#
loop_
_entity.id
_entity.type
_entity.pdbx_description
1 polymer ?
#
loop_
_entity_poly.entity_id
_entity_poly.type
_entity_poly.pdbx_seq_one_letter_code
_entity_poly.pdbx_strand_id
1 'polypeptide(L)' 'MVYIFDKINTPISHLTDKKEFYQLLTYTDDVNLNEKLQEWEQFYNFNRPHGSFKGKTPYEVLKCKLNN' A
#
# COMPACT_ATOMS: atom_id res chain seq x y z
N MET A 1 0.47 1.88 8.49
CA MET A 1 -0.17 2.44 7.27
C MET A 1 0.42 3.75 6.72
N VAL A 2 0.71 4.79 7.51
CA VAL A 2 0.99 6.16 6.97
C VAL A 2 2.45 6.40 6.54
N TYR A 3 3.42 5.79 7.22
CA TYR A 3 4.81 6.29 7.17
C TYR A 3 5.59 5.98 5.88
N ILE A 4 5.36 4.81 5.29
CA ILE A 4 5.97 4.42 4.01
C ILE A 4 5.18 5.05 2.86
N PHE A 5 3.84 5.00 2.94
CA PHE A 5 2.94 5.56 1.94
C PHE A 5 3.26 7.04 1.63
N ASP A 6 3.38 7.90 2.65
CA ASP A 6 3.62 9.33 2.46
C ASP A 6 5.04 9.68 1.95
N LYS A 7 6.03 8.79 2.13
CA LYS A 7 7.43 9.06 1.71
C LYS A 7 7.72 8.73 0.24
N ILE A 8 6.81 8.02 -0.43
CA ILE A 8 7.06 7.50 -1.78
C ILE A 8 5.87 7.63 -2.73
N ASN A 9 4.63 7.84 -2.26
CA ASN A 9 3.50 8.00 -3.17
C ASN A 9 3.41 9.38 -3.83
N THR A 10 2.82 9.38 -5.02
CA THR A 10 2.52 10.59 -5.81
C THR A 10 1.01 10.84 -5.78
N PRO A 11 0.51 12.07 -6.03
CA PRO A 11 -0.90 12.43 -5.83
C PRO A 11 -1.92 11.51 -6.52
N ILE A 12 -1.52 10.89 -7.64
CA ILE A 12 -2.38 10.01 -8.45
C ILE A 12 -2.55 8.63 -7.79
N SER A 13 -1.52 8.10 -7.12
CA SER A 13 -1.65 6.82 -6.40
C SER A 13 -2.52 6.96 -5.14
N HIS A 14 -2.46 8.11 -4.45
CA HIS A 14 -3.33 8.39 -3.28
C HIS A 14 -4.83 8.22 -3.57
N LEU A 15 -5.30 8.56 -4.77
CA LEU A 15 -6.72 8.43 -5.15
C LEU A 15 -7.11 6.98 -5.45
N THR A 16 -6.27 6.25 -6.17
CA THR A 16 -6.50 4.83 -6.49
C THR A 16 -6.45 3.97 -5.24
N ASP A 17 -5.48 4.21 -4.37
CA ASP A 17 -5.26 3.42 -3.16
C ASP A 17 -6.40 3.61 -2.15
N LYS A 18 -6.95 4.84 -2.02
CA LYS A 18 -8.19 5.06 -1.24
C LYS A 18 -9.33 4.23 -1.80
N LYS A 19 -9.52 4.22 -3.11
CA LYS A 19 -10.61 3.46 -3.74
C LYS A 19 -10.46 1.96 -3.54
N GLU A 20 -9.25 1.41 -3.70
CA GLU A 20 -8.95 -0.01 -3.44
C GLU A 20 -9.14 -0.37 -1.96
N PHE A 21 -8.73 0.51 -1.04
CA PHE A 21 -8.95 0.34 0.39
C PHE A 21 -10.44 0.29 0.75
N TYR A 22 -11.24 1.23 0.26
CA TYR A 22 -12.69 1.24 0.52
C TYR A 22 -13.42 0.04 -0.12
N GLN A 23 -12.91 -0.53 -1.22
CA GLN A 23 -13.43 -1.79 -1.78
C GLN A 23 -13.22 -2.99 -0.87
N LEU A 24 -12.16 -3.01 -0.06
CA LEU A 24 -11.93 -4.07 0.93
C LEU A 24 -12.84 -3.93 2.16
N LEU A 25 -13.35 -2.72 2.43
CA LEU A 25 -14.28 -2.47 3.53
C LEU A 25 -15.73 -2.82 3.20
N THR A 26 -16.07 -2.93 1.92
CA THR A 26 -17.42 -3.33 1.48
C THR A 26 -17.75 -4.81 1.67
N TYR A 27 -16.85 -5.61 2.27
CA TYR A 27 -17.17 -6.96 2.72
C TYR A 27 -17.94 -6.91 4.04
N THR A 28 -19.25 -6.96 3.92
CA THR A 28 -20.26 -6.89 4.99
C THR A 28 -20.35 -8.20 5.78
N ASP A 29 -19.55 -8.35 6.83
CA ASP A 29 -19.75 -9.30 7.95
C ASP A 29 -18.92 -8.82 9.16
N ASP A 30 -18.89 -9.58 10.28
CA ASP A 30 -18.01 -9.41 11.47
C ASP A 30 -16.51 -9.53 11.13
N VAL A 31 -16.08 -8.85 10.08
CA VAL A 31 -14.72 -8.75 9.63
C VAL A 31 -13.99 -7.87 10.64
N ASN A 32 -13.02 -8.46 11.33
CA ASN A 32 -12.08 -7.71 12.13
C ASN A 32 -11.30 -6.77 11.21
N LEU A 33 -11.78 -5.53 11.14
CA LEU A 33 -11.24 -4.48 10.28
C LEU A 33 -9.72 -4.36 10.43
N ASN A 34 -9.20 -4.53 11.64
CA ASN A 34 -7.76 -4.47 11.90
C ASN A 34 -6.97 -5.58 11.21
N GLU A 35 -7.53 -6.79 11.09
CA GLU A 35 -6.87 -7.89 10.37
C GLU A 35 -6.80 -7.62 8.87
N LYS A 36 -7.88 -7.09 8.28
CA LYS A 36 -7.88 -6.70 6.86
C LYS A 36 -6.97 -5.53 6.58
N LEU A 37 -6.86 -4.58 7.50
CA LEU A 37 -5.87 -3.51 7.42
C LEU A 37 -4.45 -4.06 7.42
N GLN A 38 -4.16 -5.02 8.30
CA GLN A 38 -2.84 -5.64 8.37
C GLN A 38 -2.51 -6.41 7.09
N GLU A 39 -3.44 -7.21 6.57
CA GLU A 39 -3.29 -7.92 5.29
C GLU A 39 -3.02 -6.95 4.13
N TRP A 40 -3.79 -5.86 4.06
CA TRP A 40 -3.62 -4.87 3.01
C TRP A 40 -2.29 -4.11 3.15
N GLU A 41 -1.86 -3.78 4.37
CA GLU A 41 -0.58 -3.14 4.61
C GLU A 41 0.59 -4.04 4.17
N GLN A 42 0.51 -5.34 4.45
CA GLN A 42 1.51 -6.29 3.98
C GLN A 42 1.53 -6.39 2.45
N PHE A 43 0.36 -6.57 1.84
CA PHE A 43 0.25 -6.66 0.38
C PHE A 43 0.79 -5.40 -0.30
N TYR A 44 0.38 -4.21 0.15
CA TYR A 44 0.81 -2.95 -0.44
C TYR A 44 2.34 -2.79 -0.37
N ASN A 45 2.93 -3.02 0.81
CA ASN A 45 4.35 -2.74 1.03
C ASN A 45 5.28 -3.75 0.35
N PHE A 46 4.89 -5.02 0.28
CA PHE A 46 5.79 -6.12 -0.10
C PHE A 46 5.40 -6.85 -1.39
N ASN A 47 4.15 -6.73 -1.83
CA ASN A 47 3.64 -7.52 -2.96
C ASN A 47 3.06 -6.68 -4.09
N ARG A 48 2.72 -5.41 -3.87
CA ARG A 48 2.12 -4.56 -4.89
C ARG A 48 3.19 -3.89 -5.76
N PRO A 49 3.34 -4.28 -7.04
CA PRO A 49 4.24 -3.59 -7.96
C PRO A 49 3.64 -2.24 -8.34
N HIS A 50 4.45 -1.17 -8.28
CA HIS A 50 4.00 0.17 -8.62
C HIS A 50 4.60 0.65 -9.94
N GLY A 51 3.77 1.14 -10.87
CA GLY A 51 4.23 1.64 -12.17
C GLY A 51 5.25 2.78 -12.05
N SER A 52 4.99 3.73 -11.15
CA SER A 52 5.92 4.84 -10.83
C SER A 52 7.26 4.37 -10.23
N PHE A 53 7.32 3.15 -9.70
CA PHE A 53 8.55 2.52 -9.21
C PHE A 53 9.13 1.51 -10.19
N LYS A 54 8.77 1.62 -11.48
CA LYS A 54 9.21 0.70 -12.55
C LYS A 54 8.87 -0.76 -12.22
N GLY A 55 7.70 -0.99 -11.61
CA GLY A 55 7.22 -2.30 -11.21
C GLY A 55 7.77 -2.80 -9.87
N LYS A 56 8.62 -2.03 -9.19
CA LYS A 56 9.09 -2.39 -7.84
C LYS A 56 8.03 -2.12 -6.78
N THR A 57 8.15 -2.82 -5.67
CA THR A 57 7.34 -2.61 -4.47
C THR A 57 7.85 -1.40 -3.68
N PRO A 58 6.98 -0.80 -2.85
CA PRO A 58 7.37 0.22 -1.86
C PRO A 58 8.61 -0.15 -1.04
N TYR A 59 8.67 -1.38 -0.52
CA TYR A 59 9.79 -1.85 0.29
C TYR A 59 11.10 -1.93 -0.50
N GLU A 60 11.07 -2.43 -1.74
CA GLU A 60 12.27 -2.49 -2.58
C GLU A 60 12.83 -1.10 -2.89
N VAL A 61 11.96 -0.12 -3.14
CA VAL A 61 12.38 1.28 -3.33
C VAL A 61 13.00 1.84 -2.05
N LEU A 62 12.39 1.57 -0.90
CA LEU A 62 12.93 2.00 0.40
C LEU A 62 14.32 1.39 0.65
N LYS A 63 14.48 0.08 0.40
CA LYS A 63 15.77 -0.61 0.52
C LYS A 63 16.83 -0.01 -0.42
N CYS A 64 16.46 0.31 -1.66
CA CYS A 64 17.37 1.01 -2.58
C CYS A 64 17.78 2.40 -2.06
N LYS A 65 16.88 3.14 -1.39
CA LYS A 65 17.18 4.47 -0.83
C LYS A 65 18.05 4.42 0.42
N LEU A 66 17.94 3.37 1.24
CA LEU A 66 18.71 3.21 2.48
C LEU A 66 20.14 2.67 2.24
N ASN A 67 20.35 2.00 1.10
CA ASN A 67 21.65 1.44 0.73
C ASN A 67 22.51 2.38 -0.14
N ASN A 68 22.05 3.62 -0.36
CA ASN A 68 22.76 4.72 -1.02
C ASN A 68 23.06 5.82 0.01
#